data_AF-A0A4Y5Z437-F1
#
_entry.id   AF-A0A4Y5Z437-F1
#
_cell.length_a   1.000
_cell.length_b   1.000
_cell.length_c   1.000
_cell.angle_alpha   90.00
_cell.angle_beta   90.00
_cell.angle_gamma   90.00
#
_symmetry.space_group_name_H-M   'P 1'
#
loop_
_entity.id
_entity.type
_entity.pdbx_description
1 polymer ?
#
loop_
_entity_poly.entity_id
_entity_poly.type
_entity_poly.pdbx_seq_one_letter_code
_entity_poly.pdbx_strand_id
1 'polypeptide(L)'
;MNATKPGALRQRPWSLLVTGDLAPNREVLDEVAIVFELNPSIPGLELRGADGSTCTIVREYPAGHTAEVDDALEVIFAEQGELAEIVVLGQEARPAHVATRAAPYWHRDGKAIADISEKMEAGEISPAEAIDMLKSLFETDR
;
A
#
# COMPACT_ATOMS: atom_id res chain seq x y z
N MET A 1 8.18 -32.75 7.91
CA MET A 1 7.36 -31.93 6.98
C MET A 1 6.30 -31.23 7.81
N ASN A 2 6.51 -29.96 8.13
CA ASN A 2 5.53 -29.18 8.89
C ASN A 2 4.39 -28.78 7.95
N ALA A 3 3.17 -29.23 8.26
CA ALA A 3 1.99 -28.85 7.53
C ALA A 3 1.71 -27.35 7.76
N THR A 4 2.05 -26.52 6.78
CA THR A 4 1.61 -25.13 6.76
C THR A 4 0.10 -25.14 6.59
N LYS A 5 -0.65 -24.79 7.65
CA LYS A 5 -2.10 -24.59 7.56
C LYS A 5 -2.38 -23.47 6.56
N PRO A 6 -3.36 -23.61 5.65
CA PRO A 6 -3.88 -22.48 4.89
C PRO A 6 -4.37 -21.42 5.90
N GLY A 7 -3.82 -20.20 5.82
CA GLY A 7 -4.16 -19.13 6.78
C GLY A 7 -3.36 -19.12 8.08
N ALA A 8 -2.07 -19.48 8.06
CA ALA A 8 -1.14 -18.84 8.99
C ALA A 8 -1.18 -17.33 8.66
N LEU A 9 -2.13 -16.63 9.27
CA LEU A 9 -2.48 -15.24 9.02
C LEU A 9 -1.18 -14.44 9.00
N ARG A 10 -0.73 -14.03 7.80
CA ARG A 10 0.04 -12.80 7.72
C ARG A 10 -0.80 -11.79 8.50
N GLN A 11 -0.22 -11.18 9.53
CA GLN A 11 -0.89 -10.08 10.22
C GLN A 11 -1.46 -9.13 9.15
N ARG A 12 -2.66 -8.62 9.37
CA ARG A 12 -3.24 -7.62 8.47
C ARG A 12 -2.19 -6.54 8.24
N PRO A 13 -1.85 -6.17 6.99
CA PRO A 13 -0.84 -5.16 6.72
C PRO A 13 -1.35 -3.74 7.04
N TRP A 14 -2.52 -3.64 7.68
CA TRP A 14 -3.19 -2.40 8.04
C TRP A 14 -3.85 -2.51 9.42
N SER A 15 -4.01 -1.36 10.06
CA SER A 15 -4.83 -1.13 11.25
C SER A 15 -6.11 -0.35 10.89
N LEU A 16 -7.00 -0.16 11.87
CA LEU A 16 -8.17 0.70 11.72
C LEU A 16 -7.85 2.09 12.27
N LEU A 17 -7.98 3.12 11.44
CA LEU A 17 -7.99 4.52 11.86
C LEU A 17 -9.44 4.97 12.04
N VAL A 18 -9.78 5.41 13.24
CA VAL A 18 -11.12 5.90 13.60
C VAL A 18 -11.04 7.40 13.84
N THR A 19 -11.88 8.18 13.16
CA THR A 19 -11.97 9.64 13.31
C THR A 19 -13.42 10.05 13.57
N GLY A 20 -13.66 10.92 14.55
CA GLY A 20 -15.01 11.36 14.94
C GLY A 20 -15.23 11.36 16.44
N ASP A 21 -16.49 11.56 16.84
CA ASP A 21 -16.93 11.64 18.24
C ASP A 21 -17.64 10.37 18.73
N LEU A 22 -18.01 9.47 17.83
CA LEU A 22 -18.45 8.11 18.16
C LEU A 22 -17.26 7.18 18.38
N ALA A 23 -17.20 6.49 19.52
CA ALA A 23 -16.17 5.49 19.84
C ALA A 23 -16.74 4.06 19.76
N PRO A 24 -16.49 3.31 18.67
CA PRO A 24 -16.93 1.92 18.55
C PRO A 24 -16.22 1.02 19.56
N ASN A 25 -16.92 0.00 20.04
CA ASN A 25 -16.30 -1.03 20.88
C ASN A 25 -15.49 -2.03 20.03
N ARG A 26 -14.74 -2.91 20.70
CA ARG A 26 -13.88 -3.91 20.04
C ARG A 26 -14.63 -4.84 19.08
N GLU A 27 -15.81 -5.31 19.45
CA GLU A 27 -16.59 -6.24 18.62
C GLU A 27 -17.04 -5.55 17.32
N VAL A 28 -17.46 -4.30 17.38
CA VAL A 28 -17.77 -3.50 16.19
C VAL A 28 -16.52 -3.32 15.31
N LEU A 29 -15.36 -3.02 15.92
CA LEU A 29 -14.11 -2.87 15.17
C LEU A 29 -13.66 -4.19 14.51
N ASP A 30 -13.86 -5.33 15.18
CA ASP A 30 -13.55 -6.65 14.61
C ASP A 30 -14.41 -6.94 13.37
N GLU A 31 -15.72 -6.64 13.43
CA GLU A 31 -16.63 -6.79 12.29
C GLU A 31 -16.33 -5.80 11.16
N VAL A 32 -15.97 -4.56 11.48
CA VAL A 32 -15.51 -3.57 10.48
C VAL A 32 -14.28 -4.09 9.73
N ALA A 33 -13.33 -4.72 10.43
CA ALA A 33 -12.18 -5.32 9.78
C ALA A 33 -12.58 -6.47 8.85
N ILE A 34 -13.53 -7.31 9.24
CA ILE A 34 -14.07 -8.37 8.39
C ILE A 34 -14.74 -7.78 7.13
N VAL A 35 -15.49 -6.68 7.25
CA VAL A 35 -16.09 -6.01 6.08
C VAL A 35 -15.01 -5.60 5.06
N PHE A 36 -13.88 -5.04 5.51
CA PHE A 36 -12.77 -4.70 4.61
C PHE A 36 -12.06 -5.92 4.02
N GLU A 37 -12.01 -7.05 4.72
CA GLU A 37 -11.47 -8.30 4.19
C GLU A 37 -12.38 -8.93 3.12
N LEU A 38 -13.70 -8.89 3.36
CA LEU A 38 -14.70 -9.43 2.44
C LEU A 38 -14.83 -8.58 1.17
N ASN A 39 -14.65 -7.27 1.30
CA ASN A 39 -14.65 -6.36 0.15
C ASN A 39 -13.51 -5.33 0.22
N PRO A 40 -12.34 -5.68 -0.35
CA PRO A 40 -11.17 -4.80 -0.37
C PRO A 40 -11.36 -3.50 -1.16
N SER A 41 -12.43 -3.35 -1.96
CA SER A 41 -12.71 -2.11 -2.70
C SER A 41 -13.40 -1.04 -1.85
N ILE A 42 -13.86 -1.36 -0.64
CA ILE A 42 -14.50 -0.38 0.24
C ILE A 42 -13.42 0.57 0.82
N PRO A 43 -13.48 1.88 0.54
CA PRO A 43 -12.45 2.82 1.01
C PRO A 43 -12.57 3.14 2.51
N GLY A 44 -13.77 3.02 3.08
CA GLY A 44 -14.05 3.31 4.48
C GLY A 44 -15.51 3.05 4.83
N LEU A 45 -15.83 3.13 6.12
CA LEU A 45 -17.19 3.07 6.65
C LEU A 45 -17.47 4.30 7.50
N GLU A 46 -18.69 4.81 7.43
CA GLU A 46 -19.18 5.84 8.35
C GLU A 46 -20.24 5.22 9.26
N LEU A 47 -20.03 5.31 10.57
CA LEU A 47 -20.99 4.89 11.59
C LEU A 47 -21.68 6.12 12.17
N ARG A 48 -22.99 6.03 12.38
CA ARG A 48 -23.81 7.11 12.96
C ARG A 48 -24.55 6.60 14.19
N GLY A 49 -24.35 7.25 15.32
CA GLY A 49 -25.08 7.02 16.56
C GLY A 49 -26.48 7.62 16.51
N ALA A 50 -27.39 7.05 17.29
CA ALA A 50 -28.77 7.55 17.40
C ALA A 50 -28.84 8.95 18.05
N ASP A 51 -27.79 9.35 18.78
CA ASP A 51 -27.60 10.67 19.37
C ASP A 51 -26.99 11.70 18.41
N GLY A 52 -26.74 11.31 17.15
CA GLY A 52 -26.14 12.16 16.13
C GLY A 52 -24.61 12.15 16.13
N SER A 53 -23.96 11.43 17.03
CA SER A 53 -22.50 11.19 16.97
C SER A 53 -22.14 10.40 15.72
N THR A 54 -20.93 10.59 15.21
CA THR A 54 -20.45 9.92 14.01
C THR A 54 -18.98 9.52 14.13
N CYS A 55 -18.60 8.48 13.41
CA CYS A 55 -17.19 8.24 13.13
C CYS A 55 -16.97 7.67 11.74
N THR A 56 -15.86 8.05 11.14
CA THR A 56 -15.33 7.46 9.92
C THR A 56 -14.23 6.47 10.29
N ILE A 57 -14.26 5.30 9.67
CA ILE A 57 -13.28 4.25 9.88
C ILE A 57 -12.66 3.90 8.52
N VAL A 58 -11.34 3.95 8.45
CA VAL A 58 -10.57 3.59 7.24
C VAL A 58 -9.45 2.62 7.60
N ARG A 59 -8.92 1.94 6.59
CA ARG A 59 -7.67 1.18 6.73
C ARG A 59 -6.51 2.16 6.79
N GLU A 60 -5.67 1.99 7.79
CA GLU A 60 -4.41 2.71 7.93
C GLU A 60 -3.27 1.75 7.68
N TYR A 61 -2.41 2.09 6.72
CA TYR A 61 -1.24 1.30 6.37
C TYR A 61 0.00 1.95 7.01
N PRO A 62 0.89 1.18 7.65
CA PRO A 62 2.16 1.70 8.15
C PRO A 62 2.96 2.38 7.04
N ALA A 63 3.77 3.37 7.41
CA ALA A 63 4.76 3.94 6.51
C ALA A 63 5.68 2.83 5.98
N GLY A 64 5.89 2.79 4.66
CA GLY A 64 6.69 1.76 4.00
C GLY A 64 5.92 0.56 3.46
N HIS A 65 4.60 0.48 3.63
CA HIS A 65 3.79 -0.63 3.07
C HIS A 65 3.94 -0.79 1.54
N THR A 66 4.28 0.28 0.82
CA THR A 66 4.56 0.20 -0.63
C THR A 66 5.80 -0.64 -0.95
N ALA A 67 6.81 -0.66 -0.08
CA ALA A 67 7.99 -1.51 -0.27
C ALA A 67 7.64 -3.00 -0.18
N GLU A 68 6.70 -3.37 0.70
CA GLU A 68 6.20 -4.75 0.79
C GLU A 68 5.47 -5.19 -0.48
N VAL A 69 4.90 -4.24 -1.25
CA VAL A 69 4.30 -4.54 -2.55
C VAL A 69 5.39 -4.81 -3.59
N ASP A 70 6.46 -4.01 -3.59
CA ASP A 70 7.61 -4.21 -4.48
C ASP A 70 8.28 -5.57 -4.23
N ASP A 71 8.51 -5.92 -2.96
CA ASP A 71 9.03 -7.24 -2.54
C ASP A 71 8.13 -8.38 -3.05
N ALA A 72 6.80 -8.22 -2.97
CA ALA A 72 5.86 -9.22 -3.46
C ALA A 72 5.92 -9.35 -4.99
N LEU A 73 6.08 -8.26 -5.73
CA LEU A 73 6.23 -8.27 -7.19
C LEU A 73 7.52 -8.99 -7.60
N GLU A 74 8.63 -8.75 -6.89
CA GLU A 74 9.89 -9.46 -7.11
C GLU A 74 9.75 -10.97 -6.92
N VAL A 75 9.09 -11.40 -5.84
CA VAL A 75 8.84 -12.82 -5.58
C VAL A 75 8.01 -13.45 -6.69
N ILE A 76 6.96 -12.77 -7.19
CA ILE A 76 6.16 -13.28 -8.31
C ILE A 76 7.03 -13.51 -9.55
N PHE A 77 7.90 -12.56 -9.91
CA PHE A 77 8.82 -12.72 -11.03
C PHE A 77 9.87 -13.82 -10.80
N ALA A 78 10.31 -14.03 -9.57
CA ALA A 78 11.29 -15.05 -9.22
C ALA A 78 10.70 -16.47 -9.31
N GLU A 79 9.46 -16.65 -8.88
CA GLU A 79 8.78 -17.96 -8.84
C GLU A 79 8.32 -18.44 -10.22
N GLN A 80 7.98 -17.54 -11.15
CA GLN A 80 7.57 -17.89 -12.52
C GLN A 80 8.39 -17.14 -13.57
N GLY A 81 9.37 -17.84 -14.14
CA GLY A 81 10.33 -17.26 -15.08
C GLY A 81 9.75 -16.83 -16.43
N GLU A 82 8.59 -17.34 -16.79
CA GLU A 82 7.86 -17.00 -18.01
C GLU A 82 7.10 -15.67 -17.93
N LEU A 83 6.90 -15.12 -16.73
CA LEU A 83 6.22 -13.84 -16.54
C LEU A 83 7.13 -12.69 -16.99
N ALA A 84 6.72 -11.96 -18.02
CA ALA A 84 7.44 -10.80 -18.52
C ALA A 84 7.04 -9.49 -17.82
N GLU A 85 5.75 -9.35 -17.50
CA GLU A 85 5.17 -8.13 -16.94
C GLU A 85 3.98 -8.43 -16.01
N ILE A 86 3.72 -7.52 -15.08
CA ILE A 86 2.54 -7.51 -14.22
C ILE A 86 1.85 -6.16 -14.42
N VAL A 87 0.62 -6.19 -14.92
CA VAL A 87 -0.20 -4.98 -15.06
C VAL A 87 -1.01 -4.78 -13.79
N VAL A 88 -0.60 -3.78 -13.00
CA VAL A 88 -1.34 -3.27 -11.86
C VAL A 88 -2.49 -2.42 -12.37
N LEU A 89 -3.71 -2.95 -12.25
CA LEU A 89 -4.91 -2.23 -12.66
C LEU A 89 -5.18 -1.07 -11.71
N GLY A 90 -5.28 0.14 -12.27
CA GLY A 90 -5.68 1.33 -11.54
C GLY A 90 -7.20 1.40 -11.30
N GLN A 91 -7.61 2.31 -10.42
CA GLN A 91 -9.00 2.76 -10.29
C GLN A 91 -9.14 4.14 -10.92
N GLU A 92 -10.31 4.49 -11.48
CA GLU A 92 -10.64 5.64 -12.35
C GLU A 92 -9.67 6.84 -12.38
N ALA A 93 -9.25 7.36 -11.22
CA ALA A 93 -8.34 8.51 -11.10
C ALA A 93 -6.83 8.20 -11.30
N ARG A 94 -6.42 6.93 -11.39
CA ARG A 94 -5.03 6.50 -11.51
C ARG A 94 -4.86 5.55 -12.70
N PRO A 95 -3.96 5.83 -13.65
CA PRO A 95 -3.69 4.92 -14.76
C PRO A 95 -3.13 3.60 -14.26
N ALA A 96 -3.38 2.52 -15.00
CA ALA A 96 -2.74 1.24 -14.76
C ALA A 96 -1.21 1.38 -14.83
N HIS A 97 -0.50 0.68 -13.95
CA HIS A 97 0.95 0.63 -13.93
C HIS A 97 1.44 -0.74 -14.41
N VAL A 98 2.64 -0.81 -14.98
CA VAL A 98 3.25 -2.05 -15.47
C VAL A 98 4.57 -2.26 -14.73
N ALA A 99 4.59 -3.26 -13.85
CA ALA A 99 5.81 -3.76 -13.22
C ALA A 99 6.47 -4.79 -14.16
N THR A 100 7.80 -4.78 -14.20
CA THR A 100 8.60 -5.73 -14.99
C THR A 100 9.73 -6.28 -14.12
N ARG A 101 10.40 -7.35 -14.55
CA ARG A 101 11.55 -7.87 -13.81
C ARG A 101 12.69 -6.84 -13.62
N ALA A 102 12.85 -5.91 -14.56
CA ALA A 102 13.87 -4.85 -14.47
C ALA A 102 13.39 -3.60 -13.71
N ALA A 103 12.11 -3.56 -13.33
CA ALA A 103 11.49 -2.47 -12.59
C ALA A 103 10.24 -3.02 -11.86
N PRO A 104 10.41 -3.80 -10.78
CA PRO A 104 9.34 -4.51 -10.09
C PRO A 104 8.59 -3.59 -9.10
N TYR A 105 8.34 -2.34 -9.48
CA TYR A 105 7.81 -1.34 -8.57
C TYR A 105 6.29 -1.23 -8.68
N TRP A 106 5.63 -0.93 -7.56
CA TRP A 106 4.21 -0.61 -7.49
C TRP A 106 3.91 0.81 -7.98
N HIS A 107 4.73 1.78 -7.53
CA HIS A 107 4.55 3.17 -7.91
C HIS A 107 5.06 3.38 -9.34
N ARG A 108 4.35 4.20 -10.12
CA ARG A 108 4.77 4.58 -11.49
C ARG A 108 6.21 5.08 -11.51
N ASP A 109 6.55 5.95 -10.57
CA ASP A 109 7.89 6.51 -10.41
C ASP A 109 8.81 5.68 -9.50
N GLY A 110 8.40 4.46 -9.12
CA GLY A 110 9.16 3.63 -8.19
C GLY A 110 10.58 3.35 -8.66
N LYS A 111 10.80 3.20 -9.97
CA LYS A 111 12.14 3.13 -10.55
C LYS A 111 12.93 4.41 -10.34
N ALA A 112 12.33 5.58 -10.60
CA ALA A 112 13.00 6.85 -10.41
C ALA A 112 13.33 7.10 -8.92
N ILE A 113 12.46 6.68 -8.01
CA ILE A 113 12.68 6.73 -6.56
C ILE A 113 13.84 5.82 -6.14
N ALA A 114 13.89 4.59 -6.66
CA ALA A 114 14.98 3.66 -6.41
C ALA A 114 16.32 4.19 -6.96
N ASP A 115 16.34 4.68 -8.20
CA ASP A 115 17.52 5.29 -8.83
C ASP A 115 18.04 6.50 -8.01
N ILE A 116 17.14 7.32 -7.42
CA ILE A 116 17.52 8.44 -6.53
C ILE A 116 18.12 7.90 -5.23
N SER A 117 17.51 6.88 -4.64
CA SER A 117 18.00 6.25 -3.39
C SER A 117 19.38 5.64 -3.59
N GLU A 118 19.60 4.88 -4.67
CA GLU A 118 20.90 4.29 -4.99
C GLU A 118 22.00 5.35 -5.18
N LYS A 119 21.70 6.45 -5.87
CA LYS A 119 22.65 7.57 -6.02
C LYS A 119 22.98 8.24 -4.70
N MET A 120 22.01 8.37 -3.81
CA MET A 120 22.24 8.93 -2.47
C MET A 120 23.11 7.98 -1.63
N GLU A 121 22.83 6.68 -1.65
CA GLU A 121 23.63 5.66 -0.95
C GLU A 121 25.07 5.55 -1.50
N ALA A 122 25.23 5.68 -2.82
CA ALA A 122 26.53 5.74 -3.47
C ALA A 122 27.29 7.07 -3.20
N GLY A 123 26.63 8.05 -2.59
CA GLY A 123 27.20 9.38 -2.31
C GLY A 123 27.36 10.26 -3.56
N GLU A 124 26.70 9.90 -4.67
CA GLU A 124 26.71 10.66 -5.92
C GLU A 124 25.86 11.93 -5.83
N ILE A 125 24.84 11.91 -4.96
CA ILE A 125 24.00 13.06 -4.63
C ILE A 125 23.90 13.23 -3.12
N SER A 126 23.74 14.47 -2.67
CA SER A 126 23.49 14.78 -1.26
C SER A 126 22.04 14.46 -0.86
N PRO A 127 21.76 14.28 0.45
CA PRO A 127 20.38 14.12 0.93
C PRO A 127 19.45 15.27 0.56
N ALA A 128 19.96 16.51 0.47
CA ALA A 128 19.17 17.66 0.05
C ALA A 128 18.78 17.58 -1.43
N GLU A 129 19.72 17.20 -2.29
CA GLU A 129 19.46 16.98 -3.72
C GLU A 129 18.49 15.81 -3.92
N ALA A 130 18.63 14.72 -3.17
CA ALA A 130 17.69 13.61 -3.21
C ALA A 130 16.26 14.04 -2.84
N ILE A 131 16.09 14.87 -1.80
CA ILE A 131 14.77 15.41 -1.41
C ILE A 131 14.15 16.26 -2.53
N ASP A 132 14.94 17.12 -3.17
CA ASP A 132 14.43 18.00 -4.23
C ASP A 132 14.08 17.19 -5.50
N MET A 133 14.87 16.18 -5.84
CA MET A 133 14.56 15.25 -6.92
C MET A 133 13.27 14.46 -6.63
N LEU A 134 13.09 13.96 -5.40
CA LEU A 134 11.86 13.26 -5.00
C LEU A 134 10.63 14.17 -5.09
N LYS A 135 10.72 15.42 -4.61
CA LYS A 135 9.60 16.38 -4.72
C LYS A 135 9.17 16.62 -6.17
N SER A 136 10.14 16.76 -7.08
CA SER A 136 9.87 16.97 -8.51
C SER A 136 9.04 15.82 -9.13
N LEU A 137 9.28 14.58 -8.70
CA LEU A 137 8.48 13.43 -9.14
C LEU A 137 7.01 13.58 -8.74
N PHE A 138 6.74 14.05 -7.52
CA PHE A 138 5.36 14.21 -7.00
C PHE A 138 4.66 15.50 -7.44
N GLU A 139 5.39 16.53 -7.90
CA GLU A 139 4.81 17.76 -8.44
C GLU A 139 4.23 17.60 -9.85
N THR A 140 4.67 16.59 -10.59
CA THR A 140 4.20 16.31 -11.96
C THR A 140 2.81 15.62 -11.99
N ASP A 141 2.27 15.28 -10.82
CA ASP A 141 1.01 14.53 -10.63
C ASP A 141 -0.20 15.43 -10.26
N ARG A 142 -0.06 16.76 -10.39
CA ARG A 142 -1.13 17.77 -10.18
C ARG A 142 -1.87 18.19 -11.45
#